data_AF-A0A1S4CTD7-F1
#
_entry.id   AF-A0A1S4CTD7-F1
#
_cell.length_a   1.000
_cell.length_b   1.000
_cell.length_c   1.000
_cell.angle_alpha   90.00
_cell.angle_beta   90.00
_cell.angle_gamma   90.00
#
_symmetry.space_group_name_H-M   'P 1'
#
loop_
_entity.id
_entity.type
_entity.pdbx_description
1 polymer ?
#
loop_
_entity_poly.entity_id
_entity_poly.type
_entity_poly.pdbx_seq_one_letter_code
_entity_poly.pdbx_strand_id
1 'polypeptide(L)'
;MRKDVVVLAAVTTVSTVVAAALLVRQWKRRSEQRWRHAQRILRKFARECATPVPKLWQIADDLVTEMQSGLTSSESSLQMLPSCLASLPTGDEKGLYYGINLRGTNFIIVQARLGGRNEPPVSRLAGRNEPISDLYRQEIQIPPNIIEGSSQ
;
A
#
# COMPACT_ATOMS: atom_id res chain seq x y z
N MET A 1 -7.25 36.18 66.17
CA MET A 1 -7.97 34.99 65.64
C MET A 1 -8.70 35.26 64.33
N ARG A 2 -9.74 36.11 64.25
CA ARG A 2 -10.49 36.32 62.98
C ARG A 2 -9.65 36.94 61.84
N LYS A 3 -8.73 37.86 62.16
CA LYS A 3 -7.85 38.51 61.17
C LYS A 3 -6.82 37.52 60.61
N ASP A 4 -6.28 36.66 61.47
CA ASP A 4 -5.25 35.68 61.12
C ASP A 4 -5.79 34.58 60.20
N VAL A 5 -7.04 34.14 60.40
CA VAL A 5 -7.72 33.13 59.56
C VAL A 5 -8.05 33.68 58.17
N VAL A 6 -8.45 34.95 58.07
CA VAL A 6 -8.73 35.61 56.77
C VAL A 6 -7.45 35.82 55.96
N VAL A 7 -6.36 36.21 56.63
CA VAL A 7 -5.04 36.36 55.97
C VAL A 7 -4.53 35.00 55.50
N LEU A 8 -4.67 33.94 56.29
CA LEU A 8 -4.23 32.59 55.90
C LEU A 8 -5.04 32.02 54.72
N ALA A 9 -6.36 32.22 54.69
CA ALA A 9 -7.24 31.78 53.59
C ALA A 9 -7.03 32.57 52.29
N ALA A 10 -6.71 33.86 52.38
CA ALA A 10 -6.35 34.68 51.22
C ALA A 10 -4.99 34.27 50.63
N VAL A 11 -4.02 33.91 51.48
CA VAL A 11 -2.69 33.49 51.02
C VAL A 11 -2.73 32.12 50.31
N THR A 12 -3.52 31.16 50.80
CA THR A 12 -3.63 29.84 50.17
C THR A 12 -4.34 29.88 48.82
N THR A 13 -5.40 30.68 48.68
CA THR A 13 -6.14 30.82 47.41
C THR A 13 -5.35 31.55 46.34
N VAL A 14 -4.57 32.59 46.71
CA VAL A 14 -3.69 33.28 45.76
C VAL A 14 -2.56 32.34 45.30
N SER A 15 -1.97 31.56 46.21
CA SER A 15 -0.88 30.62 45.88
C SER A 15 -1.31 29.53 44.89
N THR A 16 -2.50 28.94 45.05
CA THR A 16 -3.00 27.87 44.16
C THR A 16 -3.33 28.38 42.77
N VAL A 17 -3.91 29.58 42.64
CA VAL A 17 -4.20 30.21 41.33
C VAL A 17 -2.90 30.53 40.60
N VAL A 18 -1.89 31.05 41.30
CA VAL A 18 -0.57 31.31 40.71
C VAL A 18 0.09 30.01 40.25
N ALA A 19 0.06 28.95 41.07
CA ALA A 19 0.62 27.65 40.71
C ALA A 19 -0.07 27.03 39.48
N ALA A 20 -1.41 27.03 39.43
CA ALA A 20 -2.18 26.55 38.29
C ALA A 20 -1.88 27.36 37.02
N ALA A 21 -1.81 28.69 37.12
CA ALA A 21 -1.46 29.56 35.99
C ALA A 21 -0.04 29.30 35.47
N LEU A 22 0.92 29.04 36.35
CA LEU A 22 2.29 28.66 35.97
C LEU A 22 2.34 27.29 35.30
N LEU A 23 1.60 26.28 35.80
CA LEU A 23 1.51 24.96 35.18
C LEU A 23 0.87 25.02 33.79
N VAL A 24 -0.23 25.76 33.62
CA VAL A 24 -0.87 25.98 32.31
C VAL A 24 0.07 26.71 31.36
N ARG A 25 0.78 27.76 31.84
CA ARG A 25 1.78 28.47 31.04
C ARG A 25 2.94 27.56 30.64
N GLN A 26 3.44 26.71 31.53
CA GLN A 26 4.51 25.77 31.24
C GLN A 26 4.06 24.65 30.30
N TRP A 27 2.87 24.09 30.50
CA TRP A 27 2.27 23.10 29.60
C TRP A 27 2.06 23.68 28.21
N LYS A 28 1.51 24.90 28.11
CA LYS A 28 1.38 25.63 26.85
C LYS A 28 2.75 25.83 26.19
N ARG A 29 3.76 26.29 26.93
CA ARG A 29 5.13 26.45 26.40
C ARG A 29 5.75 25.12 25.91
N ARG A 30 5.59 24.03 26.65
CA ARG A 30 6.09 22.70 26.26
C ARG A 30 5.34 22.15 25.04
N SER A 31 4.03 22.34 24.99
CA SER A 31 3.19 21.96 23.83
C SER A 31 3.61 22.72 22.57
N GLU A 32 3.79 24.04 22.67
CA GLU A 32 4.30 24.88 21.57
C GLU A 32 5.72 24.48 21.12
N GLN A 33 6.59 24.07 22.04
CA GLN A 33 7.92 23.55 21.67
C GLN A 33 7.84 22.23 20.91
N ARG A 34 7.01 21.29 21.38
CA ARG A 34 6.75 20.02 20.68
C ARG A 34 6.13 20.27 19.31
N TRP A 35 5.17 21.20 19.22
CA TRP A 35 4.54 21.57 17.95
C TRP A 35 5.54 22.17 16.97
N ARG A 36 6.40 23.08 17.42
CA ARG A 36 7.50 23.62 16.60
C ARG A 36 8.50 22.55 16.17
N HIS A 37 8.72 21.51 16.97
CA HIS A 37 9.57 20.39 16.58
C HIS A 37 8.89 19.50 15.53
N ALA A 38 7.64 19.11 15.76
CA ALA A 38 6.84 18.35 14.81
C ALA A 38 6.70 19.07 13.46
N GLN A 39 6.42 20.39 13.47
CA GLN A 39 6.36 21.19 12.24
C GLN A 39 7.70 21.24 11.50
N ARG A 40 8.82 21.25 12.21
CA ARG A 40 10.15 21.17 11.56
C ARG A 40 10.37 19.83 10.88
N ILE A 41 10.01 18.73 11.55
CA ILE A 41 10.08 17.38 10.98
C ILE A 41 9.18 17.30 9.74
N LEU A 42 7.93 17.72 9.85
CA LEU A 42 6.96 17.66 8.74
C LEU A 42 7.40 18.52 7.55
N ARG A 43 7.93 19.72 7.78
CA ARG A 43 8.45 20.57 6.70
C ARG A 43 9.68 19.95 6.03
N LYS A 44 10.57 19.33 6.80
CA LYS A 44 11.73 18.62 6.26
C LYS A 44 11.26 17.42 5.43
N PHE A 45 10.38 16.60 5.97
CA PHE A 45 9.80 15.44 5.29
C PHE A 45 9.06 15.85 4.01
N ALA A 46 8.19 16.86 4.06
CA ALA A 46 7.47 17.34 2.89
C ALA A 46 8.42 17.86 1.80
N ARG A 47 9.57 18.43 2.18
CA ARG A 47 10.60 18.88 1.23
C ARG A 47 11.39 17.71 0.64
N GLU A 48 11.81 16.74 1.46
CA GLU A 48 12.60 15.59 1.02
C GLU A 48 11.77 14.58 0.22
N CYS A 49 10.48 14.46 0.52
CA CYS A 49 9.52 13.66 -0.23
C CYS A 49 8.85 14.44 -1.37
N ALA A 50 9.23 15.71 -1.60
CA ALA A 50 8.68 16.46 -2.72
C ALA A 50 9.13 15.83 -4.05
N THR A 51 8.18 15.56 -4.93
CA THR A 51 8.41 14.99 -6.26
C THR A 51 7.98 15.99 -7.34
N PRO A 52 8.70 17.12 -7.50
CA PRO A 52 8.40 18.08 -8.56
C PRO A 52 8.64 17.46 -9.93
N VAL A 53 7.93 17.95 -10.96
CA VAL A 53 7.96 17.41 -12.32
C VAL A 53 9.40 17.20 -12.88
N PRO A 54 10.36 18.11 -12.69
CA PRO A 54 11.74 17.88 -13.18
C PRO A 54 12.42 16.68 -12.52
N LYS A 55 12.14 16.41 -11.24
CA LYS A 55 12.68 15.24 -10.54
C LYS A 55 12.07 13.95 -11.06
N LEU A 56 10.78 13.97 -11.41
CA LEU A 56 10.11 12.81 -12.01
C LEU A 56 10.67 12.48 -13.40
N TRP A 57 11.01 13.48 -14.21
CA TRP A 57 11.69 13.26 -15.48
C TRP A 57 13.07 12.64 -15.29
N GLN A 58 13.88 13.14 -14.35
CA GLN A 58 15.16 12.51 -14.01
C GLN A 58 15.01 11.04 -13.63
N ILE A 59 14.02 10.72 -12.78
CA ILE A 59 13.76 9.33 -12.39
C ILE A 59 13.33 8.47 -13.60
N ALA A 60 12.54 9.02 -14.52
CA ALA A 60 12.14 8.32 -15.73
C ALA A 60 13.34 8.03 -16.65
N ASP A 61 14.24 9.00 -16.81
CA ASP A 61 15.47 8.85 -17.60
C ASP A 61 16.42 7.83 -16.97
N ASP A 62 16.59 7.87 -15.64
CA ASP A 62 17.37 6.89 -14.87
C ASP A 62 16.77 5.49 -15.05
N LEU A 63 15.44 5.35 -14.98
CA LEU A 63 14.74 4.07 -15.18
C LEU A 63 14.97 3.51 -16.59
N VAL A 64 14.88 4.35 -17.63
CA VAL A 64 15.15 3.92 -19.01
C VAL A 64 16.59 3.46 -19.16
N THR A 65 17.54 4.15 -18.52
CA THR A 65 18.96 3.79 -18.52
C THR A 65 19.17 2.42 -17.85
N GLU A 66 18.56 2.17 -16.69
CA GLU A 66 18.62 0.88 -16.01
C GLU A 66 17.93 -0.24 -16.80
N MET A 67 16.82 0.04 -17.49
CA MET A 67 16.19 -0.91 -18.40
C MET A 67 17.13 -1.31 -19.54
N GLN A 68 17.81 -0.34 -20.16
CA GLN A 68 18.79 -0.62 -21.22
C GLN A 68 19.96 -1.43 -20.69
N SER A 69 20.47 -1.08 -19.50
CA SER A 69 21.52 -1.84 -18.81
C SER A 69 21.08 -3.29 -18.61
N GLY A 70 19.89 -3.53 -18.07
CA GLY A 70 19.39 -4.88 -17.82
C GLY A 70 19.10 -5.73 -19.04
N LEU A 71 18.79 -5.10 -20.19
CA LEU A 71 18.68 -5.81 -21.46
C LEU A 71 20.05 -6.27 -22.00
N THR A 72 21.15 -5.68 -21.53
CA THR A 72 22.52 -5.99 -21.98
C THR A 72 23.34 -6.79 -20.97
N SER A 73 23.00 -6.73 -19.68
CA SER A 73 23.77 -7.33 -18.59
C SER A 73 22.87 -7.88 -17.48
N SER A 74 23.26 -9.04 -16.94
CA SER A 74 22.59 -9.70 -15.81
C SER A 74 22.83 -9.02 -14.45
N GLU A 75 23.84 -8.14 -14.37
CA GLU A 75 24.30 -7.50 -13.13
C GLU A 75 23.67 -6.11 -12.89
N SER A 76 22.62 -5.77 -13.64
CA SER A 76 21.90 -4.51 -13.50
C SER A 76 20.97 -4.51 -12.28
N SER A 77 20.64 -3.31 -11.78
CA SER A 77 19.65 -3.20 -10.70
C SER A 77 18.26 -3.66 -11.14
N LEU A 78 17.95 -3.49 -12.43
CA LEU A 78 16.72 -3.92 -13.07
C LEU A 78 17.01 -5.06 -14.05
N GLN A 79 16.87 -6.30 -13.61
CA GLN A 79 17.33 -7.50 -14.33
C GLN A 79 16.69 -7.78 -15.70
N MET A 80 15.62 -7.09 -16.08
CA MET A 80 14.91 -7.24 -17.37
C MET A 80 14.75 -8.70 -17.85
N LEU A 81 14.31 -9.59 -16.95
CA LEU A 81 14.25 -11.03 -17.21
C LEU A 81 13.32 -11.37 -18.39
N PRO A 82 13.73 -12.26 -19.32
CA PRO A 82 12.88 -12.71 -20.40
C PRO A 82 11.71 -13.54 -19.84
N SER A 83 10.48 -13.18 -20.23
CA SER A 83 9.27 -13.90 -19.79
C SER A 83 9.01 -15.19 -20.58
N CYS A 84 9.81 -15.46 -21.62
CA CYS A 84 9.67 -16.62 -22.53
C CYS A 84 8.24 -16.80 -23.08
N LEU A 85 7.48 -15.72 -23.21
CA LEU A 85 6.15 -15.72 -23.82
C LEU A 85 6.29 -15.68 -25.34
N ALA A 86 5.59 -16.58 -26.04
CA ALA A 86 5.59 -16.63 -27.50
C ALA A 86 4.81 -15.46 -28.12
N SER A 87 3.57 -15.25 -27.69
CA SER A 87 2.69 -14.18 -28.17
C SER A 87 1.70 -13.76 -27.10
N LEU A 88 1.32 -12.48 -27.11
CA LEU A 88 0.24 -11.99 -26.26
C LEU A 88 -1.12 -12.50 -26.78
N PRO A 89 -2.13 -12.68 -25.90
CA PRO A 89 -3.46 -13.09 -26.32
C PRO A 89 -4.07 -12.12 -27.36
N THR A 90 -4.74 -12.65 -28.37
CA THR A 90 -5.37 -11.88 -29.46
C THR A 90 -6.87 -11.69 -29.28
N GLY A 91 -7.51 -12.51 -28.44
CA GLY A 91 -8.97 -12.60 -28.32
C GLY A 91 -9.62 -13.61 -29.27
N ASP A 92 -8.83 -14.30 -30.10
CA ASP A 92 -9.30 -15.39 -30.97
C ASP A 92 -9.15 -16.76 -30.30
N GLU A 93 -8.70 -16.81 -29.05
CA GLU A 93 -8.54 -18.05 -28.29
C GLU A 93 -9.88 -18.75 -28.10
N LYS A 94 -9.87 -20.06 -28.32
CA LYS A 94 -11.05 -20.91 -28.22
C LYS A 94 -10.72 -22.18 -27.45
N GLY A 95 -11.63 -22.59 -26.59
CA GLY A 95 -11.52 -23.83 -25.82
C GLY A 95 -11.56 -23.61 -24.32
N LEU A 96 -11.32 -24.69 -23.58
CA LEU A 96 -11.34 -24.69 -22.12
C LEU A 96 -9.92 -24.51 -21.58
N TYR A 97 -9.72 -23.48 -20.78
CA TYR A 97 -8.44 -23.12 -20.19
C TYR A 97 -8.50 -23.18 -18.67
N TYR A 98 -7.36 -23.52 -18.07
CA TYR A 98 -7.15 -23.52 -16.64
C TYR A 98 -5.99 -22.59 -16.30
N GLY A 99 -6.12 -21.86 -15.20
CA GLY A 99 -5.07 -21.00 -14.67
C GLY A 99 -4.94 -21.20 -13.17
N ILE A 100 -3.71 -21.14 -12.68
CA ILE A 100 -3.41 -21.16 -11.25
C ILE A 100 -2.67 -19.88 -10.87
N ASN A 101 -3.09 -19.25 -9.78
CA ASN A 101 -2.42 -18.10 -9.19
C ASN A 101 -2.02 -18.46 -7.75
N LEU A 102 -0.72 -18.70 -7.55
CA LEU A 102 -0.13 -18.95 -6.24
C LEU A 102 0.11 -17.61 -5.53
N ARG A 103 -0.44 -17.45 -4.31
CA ARG A 103 -0.38 -16.19 -3.57
C ARG A 103 -0.12 -16.46 -2.09
N GLY A 104 1.07 -16.19 -1.57
CA GLY A 104 1.32 -16.25 -0.13
C GLY A 104 0.79 -17.53 0.52
N THR A 105 -0.30 -17.42 1.30
CA THR A 105 -0.93 -18.52 2.05
C THR A 105 -2.12 -19.20 1.34
N ASN A 106 -2.45 -18.80 0.11
CA ASN A 106 -3.55 -19.37 -0.66
C ASN A 106 -3.18 -19.50 -2.14
N PHE A 107 -4.01 -20.21 -2.89
CA PHE A 107 -3.94 -20.16 -4.34
C PHE A 107 -5.34 -20.17 -4.94
N ILE A 108 -5.44 -19.63 -6.14
CA ILE A 108 -6.69 -19.58 -6.89
C ILE A 108 -6.55 -20.47 -8.11
N ILE A 109 -7.50 -21.37 -8.29
CA ILE A 109 -7.71 -22.09 -9.55
C ILE A 109 -8.82 -21.37 -10.31
N VAL A 110 -8.58 -21.09 -11.58
CA VAL A 110 -9.57 -20.56 -12.52
C VAL A 110 -9.72 -21.57 -13.64
N GLN A 111 -10.96 -21.83 -14.05
CA GLN A 111 -11.32 -22.53 -15.28
C GLN A 111 -12.22 -21.59 -16.08
N ALA A 112 -11.96 -21.44 -17.37
CA ALA A 112 -12.77 -20.60 -18.25
C ALA A 112 -12.84 -21.21 -19.65
N ARG A 113 -14.01 -21.17 -20.26
CA ARG A 113 -14.19 -21.48 -21.67
C ARG A 113 -14.14 -20.18 -22.47
N LEU A 114 -13.22 -20.11 -23.42
CA LEU A 114 -13.06 -19.00 -24.35
C LEU A 114 -13.77 -19.36 -25.67
N GLY A 115 -14.62 -18.46 -26.17
CA GLY A 115 -15.35 -18.63 -27.43
C GLY A 115 -14.68 -17.96 -28.64
N GLY A 116 -13.65 -17.15 -28.42
CA GLY A 116 -13.07 -16.28 -29.43
C GLY A 116 -14.01 -15.15 -29.84
N ARG A 117 -13.48 -14.10 -30.46
CA ARG A 117 -14.20 -12.85 -30.76
C ARG A 117 -15.43 -13.01 -31.69
N ASN A 118 -15.46 -14.07 -32.50
CA ASN A 118 -16.41 -14.21 -33.62
C ASN A 118 -17.33 -15.44 -33.52
N GLU A 119 -17.34 -16.19 -32.41
CA GLU A 119 -18.31 -17.29 -32.27
C GLU A 119 -19.65 -16.84 -31.70
N PRO A 120 -20.76 -17.39 -32.21
CA PRO A 120 -22.05 -17.33 -31.53
C PRO A 120 -21.96 -18.07 -30.19
N PRO A 121 -22.74 -17.67 -29.17
CA PRO A 121 -22.57 -18.14 -27.81
C PRO A 121 -22.73 -19.66 -27.73
N VAL A 122 -21.79 -20.31 -27.01
CA VAL A 122 -21.77 -21.76 -26.77
C VAL A 122 -23.03 -22.23 -26.01
N SER A 123 -23.74 -21.31 -25.35
CA SER A 123 -25.01 -21.58 -24.67
C SER A 123 -26.17 -20.83 -25.33
N ARG A 124 -27.06 -21.57 -26.01
CA ARG A 124 -28.29 -21.04 -26.65
C ARG A 124 -29.33 -20.44 -25.68
N LEU A 125 -29.04 -20.41 -24.37
CA LEU A 125 -30.00 -20.03 -23.32
C LEU A 125 -29.74 -18.64 -22.71
N ALA A 126 -28.62 -17.98 -23.04
CA ALA A 126 -28.37 -16.61 -22.61
C ALA A 126 -28.08 -15.75 -23.83
N GLY A 127 -28.98 -14.82 -24.15
CA GLY A 127 -28.88 -13.92 -25.31
C GLY A 127 -27.78 -12.85 -25.21
N ARG A 128 -26.56 -13.25 -24.82
CA ARG A 128 -25.36 -12.40 -24.83
C ARG A 128 -24.21 -13.19 -25.45
N ASN A 129 -23.56 -12.58 -26.44
CA ASN A 129 -22.26 -13.02 -26.95
C ASN A 129 -21.21 -12.73 -25.86
N GLU A 130 -21.16 -13.53 -24.79
CA GLU A 130 -20.09 -13.40 -23.80
C GLU A 130 -18.86 -14.17 -24.30
N PRO A 131 -17.71 -13.49 -24.50
CA PRO A 131 -16.48 -14.11 -25.02
C PRO A 131 -15.86 -15.13 -24.04
N ILE A 132 -16.29 -15.11 -22.78
CA ILE A 132 -15.88 -16.01 -21.71
C ILE A 132 -17.12 -16.63 -21.10
N SER A 133 -17.20 -17.96 -21.10
CA SER A 133 -18.27 -18.73 -20.46
C SER A 133 -17.68 -19.77 -19.49
N ASP A 134 -18.54 -20.46 -18.74
CA ASP A 134 -18.15 -21.51 -17.80
C ASP A 134 -17.02 -21.09 -16.84
N LEU A 135 -17.03 -19.81 -16.42
CA LEU A 135 -16.00 -19.27 -15.53
C LEU A 135 -16.19 -19.82 -14.12
N TYR A 136 -15.31 -20.74 -13.74
CA TYR A 136 -15.21 -21.26 -12.38
C TYR A 136 -13.96 -20.71 -11.72
N ARG A 137 -14.10 -20.24 -10.48
CA ARG A 137 -13.00 -19.71 -9.67
C ARG A 137 -13.10 -20.28 -8.26
N GLN A 138 -12.03 -20.90 -7.80
CA GLN A 138 -11.93 -21.43 -6.46
C GLN A 138 -10.66 -20.96 -5.79
N GLU A 139 -10.80 -20.49 -4.56
CA GLU A 139 -9.67 -20.17 -3.69
C GLU A 139 -9.45 -21.32 -2.70
N ILE A 140 -8.20 -21.74 -2.56
CA ILE A 140 -7.79 -22.85 -1.72
C ILE A 140 -6.73 -22.35 -0.74
N GLN A 141 -6.94 -22.58 0.54
CA GLN A 141 -5.97 -22.26 1.58
C GLN A 141 -4.85 -23.28 1.56
N ILE A 142 -3.60 -22.82 1.63
CA ILE A 142 -2.43 -23.69 1.76
C ILE A 142 -2.28 -24.01 3.25
N PRO A 143 -2.29 -25.30 3.64
CA PRO A 143 -2.05 -25.70 5.02
C PRO A 143 -0.72 -25.13 5.55
N PRO A 144 -0.68 -24.60 6.79
CA PRO A 144 0.49 -23.92 7.34
C PRO A 144 1.73 -24.83 7.42
N ASN A 145 1.55 -26.13 7.66
CA ASN A 145 2.64 -27.10 7.67
C ASN A 145 3.36 -27.23 6.31
N ILE A 146 2.66 -26.99 5.18
CA ILE A 146 3.27 -26.96 3.85
C ILE A 146 4.09 -25.68 3.65
N ILE A 147 3.60 -24.56 4.17
CA ILE A 147 4.27 -23.25 4.05
C ILE A 147 5.56 -23.22 4.88
N GLU A 148 5.51 -23.78 6.08
CA GLU A 148 6.64 -23.81 7.03
C GLU A 148 7.66 -24.89 6.69
N GLY A 149 7.37 -25.78 5.73
CA GLY A 149 8.23 -26.90 5.37
C GLY A 149 8.39 -27.93 6.49
N SER A 150 7.44 -27.98 7.43
CA SER A 150 7.45 -28.93 8.55
C SER A 150 6.70 -30.20 8.16
N SER A 151 7.43 -31.32 8.15
CA SER A 151 6.82 -32.66 8.10
C SER A 151 6.04 -32.89 9.40
N GLN A 152 4.84 -33.45 9.31
CA GLN A 152 4.16 -34.04 10.48
C GLN A 152 4.98 -35.20 11.06
#